data_AF-A0A1T3MBE5-F1
#
_entry.id   AF-A0A1T3MBE5-F1
#
_cell.length_a   1.000
_cell.length_b   1.000
_cell.length_c   1.000
_cell.angle_alpha   90.00
_cell.angle_beta   90.00
_cell.angle_gamma   90.00
#
_symmetry.space_group_name_H-M   'P 1'
#
loop_
_entity.id
_entity.type
_entity.pdbx_description
1 polymer ?
#
loop_
_entity_poly.entity_id
_entity_poly.type
_entity_poly.pdbx_seq_one_letter_code
_entity_poly.pdbx_strand_id
1 'polypeptide(L)' 'MEEIKINAQPEIIKNIQTALKDCSIGIGIATKTNITVKTITTDSRTIIFSPKKGKEISAKDLFWLGYFVGRDY' A
#
# COMPACT_ATOMS: atom_id res chain seq x y z
N MET A 1 6.83 12.44 -9.71
CA MET A 1 5.58 12.04 -9.03
C MET A 1 5.89 11.83 -7.58
N GLU A 2 5.01 12.29 -6.70
CA GLU A 2 5.19 12.18 -5.26
C GLU A 2 5.06 10.74 -4.78
N GLU A 3 5.83 10.40 -3.75
CA GLU A 3 5.67 9.15 -3.01
C GLU A 3 4.40 9.22 -2.17
N ILE A 4 3.68 8.11 -2.08
CA ILE A 4 2.49 8.01 -1.25
C ILE A 4 2.86 7.23 0.01
N LYS A 5 2.52 7.79 1.17
CA LYS A 5 2.90 7.25 2.47
C LYS A 5 1.66 6.98 3.30
N ILE A 6 1.54 5.77 3.83
CA ILE A 6 0.49 5.40 4.77
C ILE A 6 1.16 4.97 6.07
N ASN A 7 0.90 5.72 7.13
CA ASN A 7 1.30 5.36 8.50
C ASN A 7 0.12 4.67 9.19
N ALA A 8 0.37 3.50 9.78
CA ALA A 8 -0.64 2.75 10.51
C ALA A 8 -0.01 1.78 11.52
N GLN A 9 -0.88 1.11 12.29
CA GLN A 9 -0.47 0.03 13.17
C GLN A 9 0.14 -1.14 12.37
N PRO A 10 1.07 -1.93 12.95
CA PRO A 10 1.73 -3.04 12.28
C PRO A 10 0.77 -4.03 11.61
N GLU A 11 -0.36 -4.34 12.25
CA GLU A 11 -1.38 -5.25 11.71
C GLU A 11 -2.01 -4.68 10.43
N ILE A 12 -2.36 -3.39 10.42
CA ILE A 12 -2.91 -2.73 9.23
C ILE A 12 -1.89 -2.73 8.08
N ILE A 13 -0.62 -2.45 8.37
CA ILE A 13 0.44 -2.52 7.35
C ILE A 13 0.58 -3.95 6.81
N LYS A 14 0.46 -4.96 7.67
CA LYS A 14 0.47 -6.38 7.26
C LYS A 14 -0.72 -6.70 6.34
N ASN A 15 -1.93 -6.24 6.68
CA ASN A 15 -3.12 -6.45 5.85
C ASN A 15 -2.98 -5.78 4.48
N ILE A 16 -2.43 -4.56 4.43
CA ILE A 16 -2.07 -3.89 3.18
C ILE A 16 -1.07 -4.74 2.37
N GLN A 17 -0.02 -5.26 3.01
CA GLN A 17 0.98 -6.11 2.35
C GLN A 17 0.39 -7.42 1.81
N THR A 18 -0.59 -8.01 2.49
CA THR A 18 -1.31 -9.22 2.03
C THR A 18 -2.21 -8.87 0.85
N ALA A 19 -3.01 -7.81 0.94
CA ALA A 19 -3.87 -7.35 -0.15
C ALA A 19 -3.08 -7.04 -1.44
N LEU A 20 -1.88 -6.47 -1.31
CA LEU A 20 -0.96 -6.19 -2.42
C LEU A 20 -0.49 -7.45 -3.18
N LYS A 21 -0.62 -8.63 -2.57
CA LYS A 21 -0.24 -9.93 -3.17
C LYS A 21 -1.45 -10.74 -3.64
N ASP A 22 -2.61 -10.56 -3.02
CA ASP A 22 -3.71 -11.51 -3.15
C ASP A 22 -4.93 -10.95 -3.90
N CYS A 23 -5.19 -9.63 -3.84
CA CYS A 23 -6.32 -9.03 -4.57
C CYS A 23 -5.90 -8.39 -5.89
N SER A 24 -6.77 -8.41 -6.90
CA SER A 24 -6.47 -7.92 -8.24
C SER A 24 -6.06 -6.45 -8.28
N ILE A 25 -6.69 -5.61 -7.45
CA ILE A 25 -6.31 -4.19 -7.29
C ILE A 25 -4.92 -4.07 -6.67
N GLY A 26 -4.65 -4.81 -5.60
CA GLY A 26 -3.37 -4.81 -4.90
C GLY A 26 -2.22 -5.25 -5.81
N ILE A 27 -2.40 -6.35 -6.53
CA ILE A 27 -1.45 -6.84 -7.53
C ILE A 27 -1.20 -5.76 -8.58
N GLY A 28 -2.26 -5.13 -9.11
CA GLY A 28 -2.15 -4.03 -10.07
C GLY A 28 -1.31 -2.86 -9.56
N ILE A 29 -1.52 -2.45 -8.31
CA ILE A 29 -0.75 -1.38 -7.65
C ILE A 29 0.72 -1.80 -7.45
N ALA A 30 0.97 -3.03 -7.03
CA ALA A 30 2.31 -3.56 -6.81
C ALA A 30 3.13 -3.62 -8.12
N THR A 31 2.50 -3.88 -9.27
CA THR A 31 3.22 -3.85 -10.56
C THR A 31 3.71 -2.44 -10.92
N LYS A 32 2.95 -1.40 -10.54
CA LYS A 32 3.21 0.01 -10.86
C LYS A 32 4.21 0.68 -9.92
N THR A 33 4.47 0.09 -8.75
CA THR A 33 5.21 0.77 -7.67
C THR A 33 6.34 -0.05 -7.08
N ASN A 34 7.31 0.65 -6.52
CA ASN A 34 8.26 0.09 -5.58
C ASN A 34 7.70 0.34 -4.18
N ILE A 35 7.62 -0.72 -3.37
CA ILE A 35 6.98 -0.67 -2.06
C ILE A 35 8.04 -0.91 -1.00
N THR A 36 8.12 -0.02 -0.02
CA THR A 36 9.00 -0.18 1.15
C THR A 36 8.22 0.00 2.43
N VAL A 37 8.64 -0.68 3.50
CA VAL A 37 8.04 -0.54 4.84
C VAL A 37 9.13 -0.09 5.79
N LYS A 38 8.84 0.95 6.57
CA LYS A 38 9.71 1.46 7.63
C LYS A 38 9.01 1.30 8.97
N THR A 39 9.73 0.76 9.95
CA THR A 39 9.29 0.78 11.34
C THR A 39 9.63 2.14 11.94
N ILE A 40 8.65 2.82 12.52
CA ILE A 40 8.83 4.13 13.17
C ILE A 40 8.94 3.93 14.68
N THR A 41 8.01 3.17 15.25
CA THR A 41 8.00 2.73 16.65
C THR A 41 7.55 1.27 16.73
N THR A 42 7.52 0.68 17.92
CA THR A 42 7.00 -0.69 18.13
C THR A 42 5.57 -0.84 17.60
N ASP A 43 4.74 0.20 17.75
CA ASP A 43 3.31 0.18 17.44
C ASP A 43 2.96 0.96 16.15
N SER A 44 3.97 1.40 15.38
CA SER A 44 3.74 2.20 14.18
C SER A 44 4.71 1.84 13.05
N ARG A 45 4.15 1.62 11.87
CA ARG A 45 4.88 1.37 10.63
C ARG A 45 4.35 2.28 9.53
N THR A 46 5.24 2.62 8.62
CA THR A 46 4.90 3.39 7.42
C THR A 46 5.20 2.56 6.18
N ILE A 47 4.18 2.30 5.37
CA ILE A 47 4.34 1.77 4.01
C ILE A 47 4.44 2.93 3.02
N ILE A 48 5.41 2.85 2.12
CA ILE A 48 5.72 3.87 1.13
C ILE A 48 5.58 3.26 -0.25
N PHE A 49 4.74 3.86 -1.07
CA PHE A 49 4.55 3.55 -2.48
C PHE A 49 5.27 4.58 -3.33
N SER A 50 6.33 4.16 -4.00
CA SER A 50 7.09 5.00 -4.93
C SER A 50 6.77 4.55 -6.37
N PRO A 51 6.02 5.34 -7.16
CA PRO A 51 5.68 4.95 -8.53
C PRO A 51 6.92 4.71 -9.39
N LYS A 52 6.91 3.63 -10.18
CA LYS A 52 7.98 3.34 -11.15
C LYS A 52 7.95 4.40 -12.27
N LYS A 53 9.07 4.58 -12.97
CA LYS A 53 9.20 5.58 -14.04
C LYS A 53 8.06 5.43 -15.07
N GLY A 54 7.30 6.51 -15.28
CA GLY A 54 6.16 6.54 -16.22
C GLY A 54 4.89 5.82 -15.74
N LYS A 55 4.83 5.40 -14.47
CA LYS A 55 3.64 4.81 -13.84
C LYS A 55 3.07 5.75 -12.79
N GLU A 56 1.75 5.77 -12.67
CA GLU A 56 1.04 6.59 -11.70
C GLU A 56 0.12 5.71 -10.84
N ILE A 57 -0.03 6.10 -9.57
CA ILE A 57 -1.12 5.62 -8.71
C ILE A 57 -2.16 6.73 -8.66
N SER A 58 -3.40 6.40 -9.01
CA SER A 58 -4.52 7.31 -8.85
C SER A 58 -5.11 7.26 -7.43
N ALA A 59 -5.81 8.32 -7.02
CA ALA A 59 -6.57 8.30 -5.77
C ALA A 59 -7.61 7.15 -5.73
N LYS A 60 -8.17 6.79 -6.88
CA LYS A 60 -9.11 5.66 -7.02
C LYS A 60 -8.43 4.32 -6.71
N ASP A 61 -7.20 4.10 -7.17
CA ASP A 61 -6.44 2.89 -6.86
C ASP A 61 -6.26 2.73 -5.33
N LEU A 62 -5.88 3.81 -4.64
CA LEU A 62 -5.71 3.82 -3.19
C LEU A 62 -7.03 3.61 -2.44
N PHE A 63 -8.12 4.24 -2.91
CA PHE A 63 -9.44 4.07 -2.31
C PHE A 63 -9.86 2.60 -2.34
N TRP A 64 -9.74 1.93 -3.50
CA TRP A 64 -10.11 0.51 -3.61
C TRP A 64 -9.18 -0.38 -2.81
N LEU A 65 -7.88 -0.10 -2.77
CA LEU A 65 -6.94 -0.82 -1.91
C LEU A 65 -7.39 -0.73 -0.45
N GLY A 66 -7.68 0.47 0.05
CA GLY A 66 -8.17 0.68 1.41
C GLY A 66 -9.49 -0.04 1.69
N TYR A 67 -10.43 -0.01 0.74
CA TYR A 67 -11.70 -0.73 0.85
C TYR A 67 -11.49 -2.25 0.99
N PHE A 68 -10.66 -2.85 0.14
CA PHE A 68 -10.39 -4.29 0.22
C PHE A 68 -9.62 -4.66 1.48
N VAL A 69 -8.64 -3.84 1.89
CA VAL A 69 -7.92 -4.04 3.15
C VAL A 69 -8.90 -4.02 4.32
N GLY A 70 -9.80 -3.04 4.43
CA GLY A 70 -10.73 -2.98 5.57
C GLY A 70 -11.83 -4.05 5.56
N ARG A 71 -12.10 -4.69 4.42
CA ARG A 71 -13.20 -5.66 4.27
C ARG A 71 -12.73 -7.12 4.33
N ASP A 72 -11.60 -7.42 3.68
CA ASP A 72 -11.19 -8.78 3.36
C ASP A 72 -9.86 -9.22 4.02
N TYR A 73 -9.10 -8.30 4.63
CA TYR A 73 -7.77 -8.56 5.19
C TYR A 73 -7.61 -8.04 6.61
#